data_AF-A0A3M0ZVS3-F1
#
_entry.id   AF-A0A3M0ZVS3-F1
#
_cell.length_a   1.000
_cell.length_b   1.000
_cell.length_c   1.000
_cell.angle_alpha   90.00
_cell.angle_beta   90.00
_cell.angle_gamma   90.00
#
_symmetry.space_group_name_H-M   'P 1'
#
loop_
_entity.id
_entity.type
_entity.pdbx_description
1 polymer ?
#
loop_
_entity_poly.entity_id
_entity_poly.type
_entity_poly.pdbx_seq_one_letter_code
_entity_poly.pdbx_strand_id
1 'polypeptide(L)' 'MPLNQPCPEAIGAMLSRRSVKTRDMVAPGPDEAALERILAAGRRVPDHGKLAPWRFFV' A
#
# COMPACT_ATOMS: atom_id res chain seq x y z
N MET A 1 -3.11 24.29 -2.02
CA MET A 1 -2.10 23.38 -1.42
C MET A 1 -1.37 22.66 -2.54
N PRO A 2 -0.04 22.54 -2.51
CA PRO A 2 0.68 21.75 -3.50
C PRO A 2 0.27 20.27 -3.36
N LEU A 3 -0.14 19.65 -4.47
CA LEU A 3 -0.66 18.28 -4.51
C LEU A 3 0.46 17.20 -4.41
N ASN A 4 1.73 17.62 -4.46
CA ASN A 4 2.91 16.75 -4.56
C ASN A 4 4.00 17.13 -3.54
N GLN A 5 3.67 17.09 -2.26
CA GLN A 5 4.70 17.25 -1.22
C GLN A 5 5.64 16.04 -1.22
N PRO A 6 6.97 16.25 -1.20
CA PRO A 6 7.92 15.16 -1.09
C PRO A 6 7.79 14.47 0.28
N CYS A 7 7.86 13.14 0.30
CA CYS A 7 7.95 12.33 1.52
C CYS A 7 9.28 11.57 1.49
N PRO A 8 10.35 12.10 2.10
CA PRO A 8 11.66 11.47 2.11
C PRO A 8 11.64 10.04 2.67
N GLU A 9 10.81 9.80 3.67
CA GLU A 9 10.67 8.50 4.35
C GLU A 9 10.07 7.44 3.42
N ALA A 10 9.22 7.85 2.47
CA ALA A 10 8.60 6.93 1.52
C ALA A 10 9.63 6.23 0.64
N ILE A 11 10.68 6.94 0.20
CA ILE A 11 11.75 6.33 -0.60
C ILE A 11 12.52 5.30 0.24
N GLY A 12 12.85 5.63 1.49
CA GLY A 12 13.52 4.70 2.40
C GLY A 12 12.72 3.42 2.64
N ALA A 13 11.41 3.54 2.87
CA ALA A 13 10.50 2.41 3.05
C ALA A 13 10.43 1.52 1.79
N MET A 14 10.42 2.12 0.59
CA MET A 14 10.38 1.38 -0.67
C MET A 14 11.68 0.61 -0.95
N LEU A 15 12.83 1.22 -0.65
CA LEU A 15 14.15 0.59 -0.85
C LEU A 15 14.47 -0.51 0.17
N SER A 16 13.92 -0.42 1.39
CA SER A 16 14.11 -1.43 2.44
C SER A 16 13.19 -2.64 2.29
N ARG A 17 12.04 -2.51 1.59
CA ARG A 17 11.08 -3.59 1.39
C ARG A 17 11.74 -4.84 0.76
N ARG A 18 11.43 -6.02 1.30
CA ARG A 18 11.79 -7.32 0.74
C ARG A 18 10.54 -8.15 0.46
N SER A 19 10.64 -9.08 -0.46
CA SER A 19 9.58 -10.08 -0.67
C SER A 19 9.72 -11.16 0.40
N VAL A 20 8.70 -11.30 1.25
CA VAL A 20 8.65 -12.27 2.35
C VAL A 20 7.97 -13.54 1.84
N LYS A 21 8.50 -14.72 2.18
CA LYS A 21 7.84 -15.99 1.85
C LYS A 21 6.71 -16.23 2.85
N THR A 22 5.63 -16.90 2.42
CA THR A 22 4.49 -17.20 3.30
C THR A 22 4.88 -17.93 4.60
N ARG A 23 5.88 -18.82 4.53
CA ARG A 23 6.38 -19.55 5.71
C ARG A 23 7.09 -18.65 6.75
N ASP A 24 7.55 -17.48 6.33
CA ASP A 24 8.27 -16.52 7.16
C ASP A 24 7.30 -15.45 7.72
N MET A 25 6.01 -15.52 7.40
CA MET A 25 4.98 -14.65 7.95
C MET A 25 4.59 -15.11 9.36
N VAL A 26 4.38 -14.16 10.27
CA VAL A 26 4.06 -14.41 11.68
C VAL A 26 2.73 -13.75 12.06
N ALA A 27 2.10 -14.27 13.11
CA ALA A 27 0.89 -13.68 13.70
C ALA A 27 1.24 -12.53 14.67
N PRO A 28 0.32 -11.58 14.91
CA PRO A 28 -0.98 -11.44 14.23
C PRO A 28 -0.84 -10.80 12.85
N GLY A 29 -1.76 -11.14 11.95
CA GLY A 29 -1.97 -10.36 10.72
C GLY A 29 -2.60 -8.99 11.03
N PRO A 30 -2.81 -8.15 10.00
CA PRO A 30 -3.57 -6.90 10.17
C PRO A 30 -4.99 -7.21 10.66
N ASP A 31 -5.51 -6.36 11.54
CA ASP A 31 -6.94 -6.31 11.85
C ASP A 31 -7.72 -5.62 10.73
N GLU A 32 -9.05 -5.59 10.85
CA GLU A 32 -9.93 -5.01 9.83
C GLU A 32 -9.59 -3.55 9.52
N ALA A 33 -9.36 -2.73 10.55
CA ALA A 33 -9.05 -1.32 10.38
C ALA A 33 -7.68 -1.09 9.70
N ALA A 34 -6.68 -1.90 10.06
CA ALA A 34 -5.38 -1.88 9.40
C ALA A 34 -5.49 -2.30 7.93
N LEU A 35 -6.27 -3.35 7.65
CA LEU A 35 -6.50 -3.83 6.29
C LEU A 35 -7.20 -2.77 5.42
N GLU A 36 -8.27 -2.16 5.91
CA GLU A 36 -8.96 -1.05 5.22
C GLU A 36 -7.99 0.08 4.88
N ARG A 37 -7.14 0.46 5.83
CA ARG A 37 -6.15 1.54 5.65
C ARG A 37 -5.11 1.19 4.57
N ILE A 38 -4.65 -0.06 4.52
CA ILE A 38 -3.73 -0.56 3.50
C ILE A 38 -4.39 -0.51 2.11
N LEU A 39 -5.60 -1.04 1.98
CA LEU A 39 -6.32 -1.07 0.71
C LEU A 39 -6.67 0.34 0.21
N ALA A 40 -7.07 1.23 1.13
CA ALA A 40 -7.35 2.64 0.84
C ALA A 40 -6.11 3.40 0.35
N ALA A 41 -4.93 3.11 0.91
CA ALA A 41 -3.68 3.66 0.43
C ALA A 41 -3.31 3.12 -0.96
N GLY A 42 -3.41 1.79 -1.17
CA GLY A 42 -3.03 1.15 -2.43
C GLY A 42 -3.85 1.63 -3.64
N ARG A 43 -5.15 1.85 -3.48
CA ARG A 43 -6.05 2.32 -4.56
C ARG A 43 -5.85 3.77 -4.99
N ARG A 44 -4.97 4.53 -4.32
CA ARG A 44 -4.64 5.94 -4.66
C ARG A 44 -3.61 6.05 -5.79
N VAL A 45 -3.05 4.93 -6.25
CA VAL A 45 -2.10 4.90 -7.36
C VAL A 45 -2.69 5.59 -8.60
N PRO A 46 -1.89 6.37 -9.36
CA PRO A 46 -2.40 7.07 -10.52
C PRO A 46 -3.06 6.14 -11.54
N ASP A 47 -4.19 6.58 -12.07
CA ASP A 47 -4.98 5.86 -13.05
C ASP A 47 -5.13 6.71 -14.31
N HIS A 48 -4.58 6.20 -15.41
CA HIS A 48 -4.66 6.89 -16.68
C HIS A 48 -6.08 6.77 -17.24
N GLY A 49 -6.88 7.83 -17.07
CA GLY A 49 -8.27 7.87 -17.50
C GLY A 49 -9.31 7.74 -16.38
N LYS A 50 -8.89 7.65 -15.11
CA LYS A 50 -9.80 7.59 -13.93
C LYS A 50 -10.85 6.45 -14.02
N LEU A 51 -10.47 5.32 -14.59
CA LEU A 51 -11.28 4.11 -14.74
C LEU A 51 -11.54 3.34 -13.43
N ALA A 52 -10.74 3.58 -12.39
CA ALA A 52 -10.68 2.82 -11.14
C ALA A 52 -10.68 1.29 -11.36
N PRO A 53 -9.71 0.74 -12.12
CA PRO A 53 -9.76 -0.64 -12.59
C PRO A 53 -9.40 -1.68 -11.50
N TRP A 54 -8.88 -1.25 -10.35
CA TRP A 54 -8.42 -2.15 -9.30
C TRP A 54 -9.57 -2.92 -8.65
N ARG A 55 -9.34 -4.22 -8.43
CA ARG A 55 -10.18 -5.10 -7.63
C ARG A 55 -9.28 -5.84 -6.65
N PHE A 56 -9.61 -5.79 -5.38
CA PHE A 56 -8.91 -6.54 -4.33
C PHE A 56 -9.80 -7.71 -3.92
N PHE A 57 -9.23 -8.91 -3.92
CA PHE A 57 -9.85 -10.11 -3.35
C PHE A 57 -9.07 -10.42 -2.08
N VAL A 58 -9.77 -10.37 -0.95
CA VAL A 58 -9.23 -10.60 0.39
C VAL A 58 -9.80 -11.91 0.90
#